data_AF-A0AAE1DKL9-F1
#
_entry.id   AF-A0AAE1DKL9-F1
#
_cell.length_a   1.000
_cell.length_b   1.000
_cell.length_c   1.000
_cell.angle_alpha   90.00
_cell.angle_beta   90.00
_cell.angle_gamma   90.00
#
_symmetry.space_group_name_H-M   'P 1'
#
loop_
_entity.id
_entity.type
_entity.pdbx_description
1 polymer ?
#
loop_
_entity_poly.entity_id
_entity_poly.type
_entity_poly.pdbx_seq_one_letter_code
_entity_poly.pdbx_strand_id
1 'polypeptide(L)'
;MGSPSSVVLEIVFMMTFCAVPSYTIFWGPFFPCRDCTQQTLTSSGGLTRTPVPNAANVRHMKLVRESSAAGTCSQGSTYGFIGSDAWVDQGCSGDFKICYIEGKEIV
;
A
#
# COMPACT_ATOMS: atom_id res chain seq x y z
N MET A 1 -0.09 37.90 -22.70
CA MET A 1 -0.90 38.19 -21.49
C MET A 1 -1.57 36.91 -21.05
N GLY A 2 -0.87 36.16 -20.21
CA GLY A 2 -1.37 34.97 -19.52
C GLY A 2 -0.47 34.88 -18.32
N SER A 3 -0.91 35.52 -17.23
CA SER A 3 -0.09 35.70 -16.03
C SER A 3 0.45 34.34 -15.58
N PRO A 4 1.76 34.21 -15.31
CA PRO A 4 2.37 32.92 -14.94
C PRO A 4 1.85 32.36 -13.60
N SER A 5 0.93 33.05 -12.92
CA SER A 5 0.36 32.68 -11.62
C SER A 5 -0.79 31.66 -11.66
N SER A 6 -1.51 31.48 -12.77
CA SER A 6 -2.69 30.57 -12.80
C SER A 6 -2.33 29.11 -13.08
N VAL A 7 -1.33 28.82 -13.91
CA VAL A 7 -0.87 27.44 -14.20
C VAL A 7 -0.09 26.83 -13.02
N VAL A 8 0.55 27.66 -12.20
CA VAL A 8 1.30 27.21 -11.02
C VAL A 8 0.33 26.74 -9.92
N LEU A 9 -0.83 27.39 -9.76
CA LEU A 9 -1.81 27.02 -8.74
C LEU A 9 -2.47 25.65 -9.00
N GLU A 10 -2.81 25.34 -10.26
CA GLU A 10 -3.43 24.06 -10.65
C GLU A 10 -2.48 22.86 -10.46
N ILE A 11 -1.19 23.04 -10.77
CA ILE A 11 -0.15 22.01 -10.59
C ILE A 11 0.13 21.78 -9.10
N VAL A 12 0.17 22.86 -8.31
CA VAL A 12 0.37 22.78 -6.86
C VAL A 12 -0.83 22.13 -6.17
N PHE A 13 -2.07 22.36 -6.64
CA PHE A 13 -3.27 21.77 -6.04
C PHE A 13 -3.37 20.25 -6.21
N MET A 14 -2.87 19.67 -7.32
CA MET A 14 -2.84 18.22 -7.51
C MET A 14 -1.61 17.53 -6.87
N MET A 15 -0.50 18.24 -6.63
CA MET A 15 0.71 17.65 -6.04
C MET A 15 0.77 17.73 -4.51
N THR A 16 -0.10 18.50 -3.85
CA THR A 16 0.01 18.80 -2.41
C THR A 16 -0.66 17.78 -1.47
N PHE A 17 -1.21 16.66 -1.97
CA PHE A 17 -1.86 15.66 -1.10
C PHE A 17 -0.95 14.56 -0.52
N CYS A 18 0.35 14.52 -0.83
CA CYS A 18 1.22 13.46 -0.28
C CYS A 18 2.69 13.86 0.03
N ALA A 19 3.16 15.03 -0.37
CA ALA A 19 4.54 15.48 -0.16
C ALA A 19 4.58 17.02 -0.21
N VAL A 20 5.12 17.80 0.71
CA VAL A 20 6.13 17.57 1.75
C VAL A 20 6.02 18.67 2.82
N PRO A 21 6.56 18.43 4.03
CA PRO A 21 6.64 19.35 5.15
C PRO A 21 7.81 20.31 4.96
N SER A 22 7.66 21.60 5.28
CA SER A 22 8.81 22.48 5.56
C SER A 22 8.43 23.81 6.22
N TYR A 23 7.16 24.24 6.19
CA TYR A 23 6.77 25.48 6.85
C TYR A 23 5.47 25.30 7.60
N THR A 24 5.54 24.65 8.76
CA THR A 24 4.74 24.99 9.95
C THR A 24 5.14 24.03 11.06
N ILE A 25 5.97 24.53 11.97
CA ILE A 25 6.21 23.97 13.28
C ILE A 25 4.88 24.09 14.03
N PHE A 26 4.04 23.08 13.97
CA PHE A 26 2.86 22.94 14.82
C PHE A 26 2.81 21.51 15.35
N TRP A 27 2.72 21.41 16.67
CA TRP A 27 2.72 20.19 17.45
C TRP A 27 1.78 19.11 16.88
N GLY A 28 2.40 18.06 16.35
CA GLY A 28 1.77 16.79 16.02
C GLY A 28 2.87 15.75 15.86
N PRO A 29 2.67 14.49 16.30
CA PRO A 29 3.65 13.45 16.04
C PRO A 29 3.83 13.38 14.53
N PHE A 30 5.07 13.54 14.06
CA PHE A 30 5.48 13.23 12.71
C PHE A 30 4.81 11.91 12.33
N PHE A 31 3.76 11.96 11.50
CA PHE A 31 3.16 10.75 10.97
C PHE A 31 4.22 10.16 10.04
N PRO A 32 4.87 9.02 10.37
CA PRO A 32 5.53 8.29 9.32
C PRO A 32 4.41 7.92 8.35
N CYS A 33 4.51 8.37 7.10
CA CYS A 33 3.73 7.74 6.04
C CYS A 33 4.04 6.25 6.17
N ARG A 34 3.07 5.47 6.67
CA ARG A 34 3.18 4.02 6.60
C ARG A 34 3.23 3.74 5.10
N ASP A 35 4.36 3.22 4.61
CA ASP A 35 4.42 2.75 3.24
C ASP A 35 3.45 1.61 3.10
N CYS A 36 2.32 1.92 2.47
CA CYS A 36 1.24 1.00 2.24
C CYS A 36 1.07 0.86 0.74
N THR A 37 1.40 -0.31 0.21
CA THR A 37 1.10 -0.65 -1.17
C THR A 37 -0.26 -1.32 -1.27
N GLN A 38 -0.90 -1.19 -2.42
CA GLN A 38 -2.11 -1.93 -2.76
C GLN A 38 -1.76 -2.93 -3.85
N GLN A 39 -2.00 -4.21 -3.60
CA GLN A 39 -1.77 -5.28 -4.56
C GLN A 39 -3.01 -6.15 -4.71
N THR A 40 -3.30 -6.53 -5.94
CA THR A 40 -4.34 -7.51 -6.25
C THR A 40 -3.71 -8.90 -6.20
N LEU A 41 -4.17 -9.73 -5.26
CA LEU A 41 -3.71 -11.11 -5.12
C LEU A 41 -4.86 -12.04 -5.50
N THR A 42 -4.54 -13.10 -6.25
CA THR A 42 -5.51 -14.10 -6.69
C THR A 42 -5.02 -15.52 -6.38
N SER A 43 -5.88 -16.32 -5.77
CA SER A 43 -5.71 -17.77 -5.63
C SER A 43 -6.88 -18.45 -6.33
N SER A 44 -6.58 -19.48 -7.12
CA SER A 44 -7.59 -20.31 -7.81
C SER A 44 -7.74 -21.69 -7.15
N GLY A 45 -7.23 -21.88 -5.93
CA GLY A 45 -7.25 -23.16 -5.21
C GLY A 45 -5.90 -23.67 -4.72
N GLY A 46 -4.88 -22.81 -4.64
CA GLY A 46 -3.57 -23.16 -4.08
C GLY A 46 -2.89 -21.96 -3.43
N LEU A 47 -1.85 -22.24 -2.65
CA LEU A 47 -1.12 -21.21 -1.91
C LEU A 47 -0.28 -20.36 -2.87
N THR A 48 -0.74 -19.14 -3.14
CA THR A 48 -0.03 -18.14 -3.93
C THR A 48 0.72 -17.23 -2.98
N ARG A 49 2.04 -17.14 -3.12
CA ARG A 49 2.90 -16.21 -2.37
C ARG A 49 3.53 -15.21 -3.32
N THR A 50 3.46 -13.93 -2.98
CA THR A 50 3.98 -12.83 -3.76
C THR A 50 4.86 -11.93 -2.89
N PRO A 51 6.11 -11.66 -3.29
CA PRO A 51 6.95 -10.71 -2.58
C PRO A 51 6.42 -9.30 -2.75
N VAL A 52 6.46 -8.51 -1.67
CA VAL A 52 6.01 -7.12 -1.71
C VAL A 52 7.19 -6.25 -2.18
N PRO A 53 7.04 -5.45 -3.26
CA PRO A 53 8.13 -4.63 -3.74
C PRO A 53 8.53 -3.60 -2.68
N ASN A 54 9.84 -3.41 -2.52
CA ASN A 54 10.44 -2.50 -1.54
C ASN A 54 10.17 -2.83 -0.07
N ALA A 55 9.56 -3.96 0.29
CA ALA A 55 9.27 -4.29 1.67
C ALA A 55 10.45 -4.96 2.39
N ALA A 56 10.99 -4.32 3.43
CA ALA A 56 11.88 -5.00 4.38
C ALA A 56 11.09 -5.91 5.32
N ASN A 57 9.95 -5.43 5.81
CA ASN A 57 9.10 -6.17 6.73
C ASN A 57 7.66 -5.66 6.68
N VAL A 58 6.72 -6.58 6.44
CA VAL A 58 5.28 -6.31 6.47
C VAL A 58 4.82 -6.21 7.91
N ARG A 59 4.21 -5.07 8.26
CA ARG A 59 3.64 -4.83 9.59
C ARG A 59 2.13 -5.05 9.63
N HIS A 60 1.45 -4.81 8.52
CA HIS A 60 0.02 -4.86 8.47
C HIS A 60 -0.47 -5.26 7.08
N MET A 61 -1.52 -6.07 7.03
CA MET A 61 -2.19 -6.45 5.79
C MET A 61 -3.68 -6.40 6.02
N LYS A 62 -4.39 -5.70 5.14
CA LYS A 62 -5.84 -5.55 5.21
C LYS A 62 -6.45 -5.73 3.83
N LEU A 63 -7.54 -6.50 3.77
CA LEU A 63 -8.36 -6.60 2.57
C LEU A 63 -9.12 -5.27 2.37
N VAL A 64 -8.93 -4.64 1.22
CA VAL A 64 -9.62 -3.39 0.83
C VAL A 64 -10.87 -3.72 0.03
N ARG A 65 -10.73 -4.60 -0.97
CA ARG A 65 -11.83 -5.11 -1.76
C ARG A 65 -11.66 -6.59 -1.96
N GLU A 66 -12.69 -7.34 -1.62
CA GLU A 66 -12.77 -8.75 -1.98
C GLU A 66 -13.15 -8.86 -3.47
N SER A 67 -12.37 -9.62 -4.23
CA SER A 67 -12.63 -9.97 -5.63
C SER A 67 -12.77 -11.49 -5.80
N SER A 68 -12.94 -12.21 -4.67
CA SER A 68 -13.08 -13.65 -4.64
C SER A 68 -14.38 -14.06 -5.32
N ALA A 69 -14.27 -14.77 -6.43
CA ALA A 69 -15.39 -15.48 -7.03
C ALA A 69 -15.62 -16.85 -6.37
N ALA A 70 -14.61 -17.41 -5.68
CA ALA A 70 -14.56 -18.83 -5.30
C ALA A 70 -14.43 -19.13 -3.79
N GLY A 71 -13.97 -18.19 -2.94
CA GLY A 71 -13.70 -18.49 -1.53
C GLY A 71 -13.80 -17.28 -0.60
N THR A 72 -13.92 -17.51 0.71
CA THR A 72 -13.98 -16.46 1.73
C THR A 72 -12.58 -15.98 2.10
N CYS A 73 -12.31 -14.69 1.99
CA CYS A 73 -11.06 -14.11 2.48
C CYS A 73 -11.10 -13.84 3.99
N SER A 74 -10.34 -14.60 4.78
CA SER A 74 -10.21 -14.45 6.23
C SER A 74 -8.74 -14.38 6.66
N GLN A 75 -8.41 -13.39 7.49
CA GLN A 75 -7.06 -13.14 7.96
C GLN A 75 -6.52 -14.34 8.76
N GLY A 76 -5.35 -14.84 8.37
CA GLY A 76 -4.68 -15.96 9.04
C GLY A 76 -5.19 -17.34 8.65
N SER A 77 -6.29 -17.43 7.88
CA SER A 77 -6.76 -18.71 7.32
C SER A 77 -6.51 -18.79 5.82
N THR A 78 -6.96 -17.79 5.06
CA THR A 78 -6.88 -17.78 3.58
C THR A 78 -6.01 -16.68 3.03
N TYR A 79 -5.59 -15.71 3.85
CA TYR A 79 -4.56 -14.75 3.48
C TYR A 79 -3.71 -14.34 4.67
N GLY A 80 -2.47 -13.97 4.40
CA GLY A 80 -1.53 -13.53 5.41
C GLY A 80 -0.24 -12.98 4.83
N PHE A 81 0.71 -12.72 5.71
CA PHE A 81 2.04 -12.26 5.33
C PHE A 81 3.10 -12.93 6.20
N ILE A 82 4.29 -13.12 5.62
CA ILE A 82 5.44 -13.73 6.27
C ILE A 82 6.66 -12.91 5.87
N GLY A 83 7.24 -12.17 6.81
CA GLY A 83 8.38 -11.29 6.54
C GLY A 83 8.01 -10.16 5.58
N SER A 84 8.59 -10.17 4.37
CA SER A 84 8.32 -9.23 3.27
C SER A 84 7.25 -9.71 2.30
N ASP A 85 6.78 -10.95 2.43
CA ASP A 85 5.96 -11.59 1.41
C ASP A 85 4.51 -11.72 1.87
N ALA A 86 3.58 -11.44 0.97
CA ALA A 86 2.16 -11.66 1.18
C ALA A 86 1.74 -12.97 0.51
N TRP A 87 0.75 -13.65 1.06
CA TRP A 87 0.21 -14.88 0.50
C TRP A 87 -1.31 -14.96 0.62
N VAL A 88 -1.91 -15.68 -0.32
CA VAL A 88 -3.34 -15.99 -0.39
C VAL A 88 -3.54 -17.47 -0.75
N ASP A 89 -4.58 -18.09 -0.23
CA ASP A 89 -4.89 -19.51 -0.38
C ASP A 89 -6.42 -19.74 -0.48
N GLN A 90 -6.83 -20.98 -0.77
CA GLN A 90 -8.24 -21.40 -0.79
C GLN A 90 -9.17 -20.60 -1.72
N GLY A 91 -8.66 -20.12 -2.85
CA GLY A 91 -9.53 -19.38 -3.77
C GLY A 91 -9.74 -17.91 -3.40
N CYS A 92 -9.09 -17.42 -2.34
CA CYS A 92 -9.19 -16.02 -1.91
C CYS A 92 -8.50 -15.11 -2.93
N SER A 93 -9.26 -14.12 -3.40
CA SER A 93 -8.80 -13.14 -4.37
C SER A 93 -9.30 -11.74 -4.01
N GLY A 94 -8.49 -10.71 -4.18
CA GLY A 94 -8.89 -9.36 -3.82
C GLY A 94 -7.75 -8.35 -3.83
N ASP A 95 -8.11 -7.10 -3.58
CA ASP A 95 -7.17 -6.02 -3.36
C ASP A 95 -6.77 -5.98 -1.89
N PHE A 96 -5.49 -6.20 -1.64
CA PHE A 96 -4.89 -6.17 -0.32
C PHE A 96 -4.04 -4.91 -0.17
N LYS A 97 -4.30 -4.16 0.89
CA LYS A 97 -3.44 -3.07 1.33
C LYS A 97 -2.44 -3.60 2.33
N ILE A 98 -1.18 -3.57 1.95
CA ILE A 98 -0.07 -4.11 2.73
C ILE A 98 0.80 -2.94 3.15
N CYS A 99 0.86 -2.69 4.46
CA CYS A 99 1.73 -1.68 5.03
C CYS A 99 3.01 -2.32 5.58
N TYR A 100 4.15 -1.84 5.11
CA TYR A 100 5.47 -2.34 5.42
C TYR A 100 6.41 -1.20 5.75
N ILE A 101 7.58 -1.55 6.28
CA ILE A 101 8.72 -0.65 6.33
C ILE A 101 9.51 -0.84 5.03
N GLU A 102 9.71 0.26 4.30
CA GLU A 102 10.52 0.24 3.10
C GLU A 102 11.99 -0.08 3.43
N GLY A 103 12.58 -0.96 2.62
CA GLY A 103 13.96 -1.44 2.72
C GLY A 103 14.80 -1.18 1.49
N LYS A 104 14.41 -0.22 0.64
CA LYS A 104 15.13 0.12 -0.58
C LYS A 104 16.49 0.74 -0.20
N GLU A 105 17.68 0.29 -0.61
CA GLU A 105 18.18 -0.74 -1.53
C GLU A 105 19.66 -1.02 -1.14
N ILE A 106 20.13 -2.27 -1.16
CA ILE A 106 21.57 -2.59 -1.25
C ILE A 106 21.77 -3.23 -2.63
N VAL A 107 21.98 -2.40 -3.67
CA VAL A 107 22.71 -2.77 -4.89
C VAL A 107 23.46 -1.55 -5.43
#